data_AF-A0A8G2BMY7-F1
#
_entry.id   AF-A0A8G2BMY7-F1
#
_cell.length_a   1.000
_cell.length_b   1.000
_cell.length_c   1.000
_cell.angle_alpha   90.00
_cell.angle_beta   90.00
_cell.angle_gamma   90.00
#
_symmetry.space_group_name_H-M   'P 1'
#
loop_
_entity.id
_entity.type
_entity.pdbx_description
1 polymer ?
#
loop_
_entity_poly.entity_id
_entity_poly.type
_entity_poly.pdbx_seq_one_letter_code
_entity_poly.pdbx_strand_id
1 'polypeptide(L)' 'MVEVMPVNVMVCDIKTFDVLYANKATIETLRSIEHALPIKAKDLVGSSIDVFHKNPSHQRGMLANEHNLPDLLP' A
#
# COMPACT_ATOMS: atom_id res chain seq x y z
N MET A 1 -17.90 6.46 -0.46
CA MET A 1 -18.04 5.69 0.79
C MET A 1 -16.67 5.31 1.38
N VAL A 2 -15.74 4.76 0.58
CA VAL A 2 -14.37 4.41 1.02
C VAL A 2 -13.59 5.58 1.65
N GLU A 3 -13.76 6.80 1.13
CA GLU A 3 -13.04 8.00 1.59
C GLU A 3 -13.18 8.31 3.08
N VAL A 4 -14.35 8.02 3.67
CA VAL A 4 -14.67 8.36 5.08
C VAL A 4 -14.68 7.12 5.98
N MET A 5 -14.30 5.95 5.46
CA MET A 5 -14.22 4.75 6.29
C MET A 5 -13.07 4.88 7.29
N PRO A 6 -13.25 4.39 8.54
CA PRO A 6 -12.21 4.45 9.56
C PRO A 6 -11.07 3.43 9.32
N VAL A 7 -11.23 2.54 8.33
CA VAL A 7 -10.23 1.53 7.96
C VAL A 7 -9.31 2.10 6.90
N ASN A 8 -8.01 1.82 7.02
CA ASN A 8 -7.01 2.24 6.03
C ASN A 8 -7.20 1.46 4.73
N VAL A 9 -7.44 2.19 3.64
CA VAL A 9 -7.59 1.62 2.30
C VAL A 9 -6.64 2.30 1.33
N MET A 10 -5.98 1.48 0.51
CA MET A 10 -5.20 1.91 -0.67
C MET A 10 -5.62 1.08 -1.88
N VAL A 11 -5.62 1.69 -3.05
CA VAL A 11 -5.78 1.00 -4.34
C VAL A 11 -4.49 1.20 -5.12
N CYS A 12 -3.94 0.11 -5.64
CA CYS A 12 -2.65 0.11 -6.32
C CYS A 12 -2.76 -0.52 -7.71
N ASP A 13 -1.95 -0.05 -8.65
CA ASP A 13 -1.80 -0.69 -9.95
C ASP A 13 -0.98 -1.97 -9.81
N ILE A 14 -1.49 -3.10 -10.31
CA ILE A 14 -0.81 -4.40 -10.14
C ILE A 14 0.43 -4.57 -11.03
N LYS A 15 0.58 -3.76 -12.08
CA LYS A 15 1.71 -3.82 -13.01
C LYS A 15 2.85 -2.92 -12.54
N THR A 16 2.52 -1.69 -12.12
CA THR A 16 3.54 -0.72 -11.70
C THR A 16 3.80 -0.73 -10.20
N PHE A 17 2.84 -1.25 -9.41
CA PHE A 17 2.82 -1.21 -7.95
C PHE A 17 2.64 0.20 -7.37
N ASP A 18 2.18 1.14 -8.19
CA ASP A 18 1.93 2.52 -7.76
C ASP A 18 0.60 2.64 -7.02
N VAL A 19 0.58 3.43 -5.96
CA VAL A 19 -0.63 3.78 -5.21
C VAL A 19 -1.43 4.78 -6.05
N LEU A 20 -2.59 4.34 -6.55
CA LEU A 20 -3.51 5.16 -7.33
C LEU A 20 -4.46 5.97 -6.44
N TYR A 21 -4.76 5.45 -5.26
CA TYR A 21 -5.65 6.07 -4.30
C TYR A 21 -5.32 5.62 -2.87
N ALA A 22 -5.53 6.53 -1.92
CA ALA A 22 -5.51 6.24 -0.50
C ALA A 22 -6.60 7.08 0.18
N ASN A 23 -7.38 6.48 1.07
CA ASN A 23 -8.43 7.21 1.78
C ASN A 23 -7.86 8.12 2.88
N LYS A 24 -8.69 9.03 3.39
CA LYS A 24 -8.34 9.92 4.50
C LYS A 24 -7.73 9.19 5.70
N ALA A 25 -8.29 8.05 6.12
CA ALA A 25 -7.78 7.27 7.25
C ALA A 25 -6.33 6.79 7.02
N THR A 26 -6.00 6.31 5.82
CA THR A 26 -4.62 5.96 5.45
C THR A 26 -3.70 7.17 5.55
N ILE A 27 -4.07 8.31 4.97
CA ILE A 27 -3.22 9.51 4.97
C ILE A 27 -2.97 10.02 6.39
N GLU A 28 -3.99 10.03 7.24
CA GLU A 28 -3.87 10.42 8.65
C GLU A 28 -3.00 9.44 9.44
N THR A 29 -3.19 8.13 9.24
CA THR A 29 -2.37 7.09 9.86
C THR A 29 -0.90 7.26 9.47
N LEU A 30 -0.59 7.31 8.17
CA LEU A 30 0.79 7.44 7.71
C LEU A 30 1.44 8.76 8.17
N ARG A 31 0.67 9.84 8.26
CA ARG A 31 1.16 11.11 8.82
C ARG A 31 1.59 10.98 10.27
N SER A 32 0.85 10.23 11.09
CA SER A 32 1.20 10.00 12.50
C SER A 32 2.51 9.22 12.70
N ILE A 33 2.85 8.35 11.75
CA ILE A 33 4.06 7.52 11.78
C ILE A 33 5.11 7.96 10.75
N GLU A 34 5.01 9.18 10.22
CA GLU A 34 5.83 9.66 9.10
C GLU A 34 7.33 9.65 9.44
N HIS A 35 7.69 9.71 10.72
CA HIS A 35 9.05 9.58 11.24
C HIS A 35 9.66 8.17 11.01
N ALA A 36 8.83 7.16 10.80
CA ALA A 36 9.21 5.77 10.56
C ALA A 36 9.10 5.37 9.08
N LEU A 37 8.63 6.27 8.21
CA LEU A 37 8.42 6.00 6.78
C LEU A 37 9.55 6.59 5.94
N PRO A 38 9.91 5.95 4.81
CA PRO A 38 10.90 6.51 3.89
C PRO A 38 10.33 7.62 2.99
N ILE A 39 9.02 7.86 3.03
CA ILE A 39 8.32 8.90 2.26
C ILE A 39 7.43 9.74 3.18
N LYS A 40 7.07 10.94 2.70
CA LYS A 40 6.03 11.75 3.33
C LYS A 40 4.64 11.24 2.97
N ALA A 41 3.69 11.34 3.89
CA ALA A 41 2.32 10.86 3.69
C ALA A 41 1.63 11.58 2.50
N LYS A 42 1.97 12.85 2.28
CA LYS A 42 1.45 13.64 1.14
C LYS A 42 1.93 13.15 -0.22
N ASP A 43 3.05 12.42 -0.27
CA ASP A 43 3.68 11.93 -1.49
C ASP A 43 3.30 10.45 -1.76
N LEU A 44 2.35 9.90 -0.98
CA LEU A 44 1.93 8.50 -1.08
C LEU A 44 1.29 8.18 -2.44
N VAL A 45 0.30 8.96 -2.86
CA VAL A 45 -0.39 8.72 -4.13
C VAL A 45 0.58 9.05 -5.28
N GLY A 46 0.77 8.09 -6.17
CA GLY A 46 1.79 8.12 -7.23
C GLY A 46 3.16 7.54 -6.82
N SER A 47 3.35 7.18 -5.55
CA SER A 47 4.51 6.39 -5.12
C SER A 47 4.24 4.89 -5.23
N SER A 48 5.29 4.07 -5.25
CA SER A 48 5.16 2.60 -5.26
C SER A 48 5.00 2.04 -3.83
N ILE A 49 4.20 0.98 -3.65
CA ILE A 49 4.05 0.28 -2.36
C ILE A 49 5.35 -0.39 -1.88
N ASP A 50 6.36 -0.46 -2.73
CA ASP A 50 7.70 -0.90 -2.39
C ASP A 50 8.30 -0.14 -1.21
N VAL A 51 7.89 1.12 -1.00
CA VAL A 51 8.31 1.96 0.14
C VAL A 51 8.02 1.32 1.49
N PHE A 52 7.06 0.39 1.58
CA PHE A 52 6.70 -0.31 2.81
C PHE A 52 7.47 -1.62 3.03
N HIS A 53 8.33 -2.02 2.08
CA HIS A 53 8.92 -3.35 2.05
C HIS A 53 10.44 -3.30 1.98
N LYS A 54 11.11 -4.00 2.90
CA LYS A 54 12.58 -4.13 2.90
C LYS A 54 13.12 -4.82 1.65
N ASN A 55 12.35 -5.76 1.08
CA ASN A 55 12.69 -6.47 -0.14
C ASN A 55 11.51 -6.44 -1.13
N PRO A 56 11.37 -5.37 -1.93
CA PRO A 56 10.28 -5.21 -2.88
C PRO A 56 10.07 -6.40 -3.83
N SER A 57 11.16 -7.05 -4.27
CA SER A 57 11.09 -8.20 -5.18
C SER A 57 10.28 -9.37 -4.60
N HIS A 58 10.27 -9.54 -3.27
CA HIS A 58 9.49 -10.60 -2.64
C HIS A 58 7.99 -10.35 -2.77
N GLN A 59 7.50 -9.16 -2.39
CA GLN A 59 6.08 -8.82 -2.50
C GLN A 59 5.62 -8.72 -3.95
N ARG A 60 6.44 -8.19 -4.84
CA ARG A 60 6.14 -8.17 -6.28
C ARG A 60 6.01 -9.59 -6.83
N GLY A 61 6.89 -10.52 -6.44
CA GLY A 61 6.77 -11.93 -6.81
C GLY A 61 5.50 -12.58 -6.27
N MET A 62 5.16 -12.32 -5.00
CA MET A 62 3.93 -12.82 -4.37
C MET A 62 2.66 -12.29 -5.05
N LEU A 63 2.67 -11.03 -5.51
CA LEU A 63 1.51 -10.39 -6.14
C LEU A 63 1.44 -10.59 -7.67
N ALA A 64 2.54 -11.05 -8.29
CA ALA A 64 2.60 -11.25 -9.75
C ALA A 64 1.71 -12.41 -10.24
N ASN A 65 1.33 -13.32 -9.34
CA ASN A 65 0.45 -14.45 -9.64
C ASN A 65 -0.41 -14.76 -8.42
N GLU A 66 -1.71 -14.92 -8.63
CA GLU A 66 -2.67 -15.27 -7.58
C GLU A 66 -2.32 -16.58 -6.85
N HIS A 67 -1.68 -17.54 -7.53
CA HIS A 67 -1.21 -18.79 -6.93
C HIS A 67 -0.06 -18.62 -5.94
N ASN A 68 0.60 -17.45 -5.94
CA ASN A 68 1.65 -17.13 -4.98
C ASN A 68 1.10 -16.48 -3.71
N LEU A 69 -0.19 -16.09 -3.70
CA LEU A 69 -0.81 -15.59 -2.50
C LEU A 69 -0.88 -16.72 -1.47
N PRO A 70 -0.70 -16.42 -0.17
CA PRO A 70 -0.92 -17.41 0.86
C PRO A 70 -2.34 -17.94 0.71
N ASP A 71 -2.50 -19.27 0.81
CA ASP A 71 -3.82 -19.90 0.81
C ASP A 71 -4.70 -19.13 1.80
N LEU A 72 -5.75 -18.49 1.29
CA LEU A 72 -6.82 -17.99 2.13
C LEU A 72 -7.41 -19.25 2.76
N LEU A 73 -6.94 -19.59 3.95
CA LEU A 73 -7.47 -20.72 4.70
C LEU A 73 -9.00 -20.60 4.75
N PRO A 74 -9.71 -21.73 4.57
CA PRO A 74 -11.14 -21.77 4.26
C PRO A 74 -12.02 -21.04 5.28
#